data_AF-A0A832WUF2-F1
#
_entry.id   AF-A0A832WUF2-F1
#
_cell.length_a   1.000
_cell.length_b   1.000
_cell.length_c   1.000
_cell.angle_alpha   90.00
_cell.angle_beta   90.00
_cell.angle_gamma   90.00
#
_symmetry.space_group_name_H-M   'P 1'
#
loop_
_entity.id
_entity.type
_entity.pdbx_description
1 polymer ?
#
loop_
_entity_poly.entity_id
_entity_poly.type
_entity_poly.pdbx_seq_one_letter_code
_entity_poly.pdbx_strand_id
1 'polypeptide(L)'
;MAGKTPTKNFLYIGIVLVVIGVILLGVGTTTVTYQHEVFTVNGMTLGSPATTPNYFWNFVGLAIFLFGIGSIISHFELNRKGVKG
;
A
#
# COMPACT_ATOMS: atom_id res chain seq x y z
N MET A 1 38.82 -8.69 -0.23
CA MET A 1 37.80 -7.89 -0.95
C MET A 1 37.02 -7.11 0.11
N ALA A 2 37.21 -5.80 0.18
CA ALA A 2 36.51 -4.95 1.15
C ALA A 2 35.10 -4.67 0.61
N GLY A 3 34.09 -5.37 1.14
CA GLY A 3 32.70 -5.08 0.80
C GLY A 3 32.30 -3.68 1.26
N LYS A 4 31.45 -3.01 0.50
CA LYS A 4 30.88 -1.70 0.80
C LYS A 4 29.86 -1.83 1.93
N THR A 5 29.85 -0.84 2.82
CA THR A 5 28.80 -0.74 3.84
C THR A 5 27.45 -0.55 3.13
N PRO A 6 26.37 -1.28 3.51
CA PRO A 6 25.05 -1.05 2.93
C PRO A 6 24.67 0.42 3.11
N THR A 7 24.42 1.10 1.99
CA THR A 7 24.17 2.54 1.99
C THR A 7 22.89 2.86 2.73
N LYS A 8 22.91 3.88 3.60
CA LYS A 8 21.74 4.39 4.35
C LYS A 8 20.53 4.70 3.44
N ASN A 9 20.77 4.92 2.15
CA ASN A 9 19.76 5.09 1.11
C ASN A 9 18.68 4.00 1.13
N PHE A 10 19.05 2.73 1.35
CA PHE A 10 18.06 1.63 1.37
C PHE A 10 17.14 1.70 2.59
N LEU A 11 17.66 2.15 3.74
CA LEU A 11 16.87 2.43 4.94
C LEU A 11 15.94 3.63 4.71
N TYR A 12 16.44 4.72 4.11
CA TYR A 12 15.63 5.91 3.83
C TYR A 12 14.51 5.62 2.84
N ILE A 13 14.76 4.84 1.78
CA ILE A 13 13.71 4.39 0.84
C ILE A 13 12.66 3.58 1.59
N GLY A 14 13.07 2.63 2.44
CA GLY A 14 12.15 1.83 3.25
C GLY A 14 11.25 2.70 4.15
N ILE A 15 11.81 3.69 4.85
CA ILE A 15 11.04 4.61 5.70
C ILE A 15 10.03 5.42 4.86
N VAL A 16 10.46 5.96 3.72
CA VAL A 16 9.58 6.73 2.82
C VAL A 16 8.43 5.86 2.33
N LEU A 17 8.69 4.61 1.95
CA LEU A 17 7.66 3.66 1.52
C LEU A 17 6.67 3.34 2.66
N VAL A 18 7.14 3.16 3.90
CA VAL A 18 6.24 2.97 5.05
C VAL A 18 5.31 4.16 5.22
N VAL A 19 5.84 5.39 5.19
CA VAL A 19 5.04 6.61 5.35
C VAL A 19 4.00 6.75 4.23
N ILE A 20 4.40 6.54 2.97
CA ILE A 20 3.48 6.58 1.82
C ILE A 20 2.41 5.49 1.95
N GLY A 21 2.80 4.27 2.34
CA GLY A 21 1.88 3.16 2.55
C GLY A 21 0.81 3.47 3.60
N VAL A 22 1.19 4.06 4.74
CA VAL A 22 0.25 4.47 5.79
C VAL A 22 -0.72 5.55 5.29
N ILE A 23 -0.23 6.54 4.55
CA ILE A 23 -1.09 7.59 3.96
C ILE A 23 -2.12 6.97 3.02
N LEU A 24 -1.69 6.07 2.13
CA LEU A 24 -2.56 5.40 1.18
C LEU A 24 -3.56 4.44 1.85
N LEU A 25 -3.17 3.77 2.93
CA LEU A 25 -4.08 2.98 3.75
C LEU A 25 -5.17 3.87 4.38
N GLY A 26 -4.80 5.06 4.84
CA GLY A 26 -5.75 6.08 5.31
C GLY A 26 -6.74 6.48 4.22
N VAL A 27 -6.27 6.75 2.99
CA VAL A 27 -7.14 7.00 1.82
C VAL A 27 -8.02 5.78 1.50
N GLY A 28 -7.51 4.56 1.68
CA GLY A 28 -8.27 3.33 1.51
C GLY A 28 -9.43 3.14 2.48
N THR A 29 -9.51 3.94 3.56
CA THR A 29 -10.67 3.93 4.47
C THR A 29 -11.88 4.71 3.93
N THR A 30 -11.70 5.49 2.85
CA THR A 30 -12.83 6.18 2.24
C THR A 30 -13.72 5.21 1.47
N THR A 31 -14.92 5.67 1.12
CA THR A 31 -15.84 4.95 0.25
C THR A 31 -15.86 5.56 -1.15
N VAL A 32 -16.29 4.77 -2.12
CA VAL A 32 -16.61 5.22 -3.48
C VAL A 32 -18.09 5.02 -3.70
N THR A 33 -18.76 6.07 -4.17
CA THR A 33 -20.17 6.05 -4.52
C THR A 33 -20.31 5.84 -6.02
N TYR A 34 -21.17 4.91 -6.42
CA TYR A 34 -21.50 4.67 -7.82
C TYR A 34 -23.01 4.58 -8.02
N GLN A 35 -23.44 4.95 -9.22
CA GLN A 35 -24.80 4.73 -9.65
C GLN A 35 -25.00 3.25 -9.94
N HIS A 36 -26.13 2.70 -9.52
CA HIS A 36 -26.49 1.32 -9.86
C HIS A 36 -27.94 1.29 -10.35
N GLU A 37 -28.21 0.38 -11.26
CA GLU A 37 -29.55 0.18 -11.79
C GLU A 37 -30.20 -1.04 -11.15
N VAL A 38 -31.50 -0.94 -10.90
CA VAL A 38 -32.30 -2.02 -10.33
C VAL A 38 -33.26 -2.52 -11.40
N PHE A 39 -33.22 -3.83 -11.64
CA PHE A 39 -34.15 -4.50 -12.55
C PHE A 39 -35.44 -4.82 -11.81
N THR A 40 -36.55 -4.31 -12.34
CA THR A 40 -37.89 -4.60 -11.84
C THR A 40 -38.73 -5.23 -12.95
N VAL A 41 -39.92 -5.73 -12.60
CA VAL A 41 -40.84 -6.38 -13.57
C VAL A 41 -41.19 -5.44 -14.75
N ASN A 42 -41.10 -4.12 -14.55
CA ASN A 42 -41.43 -3.11 -15.56
C ASN A 42 -40.19 -2.46 -16.24
N GLY A 43 -39.00 -3.03 -16.09
CA GLY A 43 -37.77 -2.56 -16.75
C GLY A 43 -36.67 -2.12 -15.78
N MET A 44 -35.71 -1.34 -16.30
CA MET A 44 -34.57 -0.80 -15.55
C MET A 44 -34.88 0.60 -15.03
N THR A 45 -34.66 0.80 -13.74
CA THR A 45 -34.75 2.13 -13.11
C THR A 45 -33.48 2.43 -12.34
N LEU A 46 -33.08 3.70 -12.31
CA LEU A 46 -31.93 4.15 -11.52
C LEU A 46 -32.23 3.96 -10.03
N GLY A 47 -31.42 3.14 -9.36
CA GLY A 47 -31.50 2.92 -7.93
C GLY A 47 -30.84 4.04 -7.13
N SER A 48 -30.99 4.00 -5.80
CA SER A 48 -30.23 4.89 -4.91
C SER A 48 -28.72 4.63 -5.09
N PRO A 49 -27.84 5.65 -5.05
CA PRO A 49 -26.40 5.44 -5.16
C PRO A 49 -25.90 4.42 -4.13
N ALA A 50 -25.09 3.47 -4.58
CA ALA A 50 -24.47 2.47 -3.72
C ALA A 50 -23.06 2.94 -3.33
N THR A 51 -22.61 2.55 -2.14
CA THR A 51 -21.28 2.89 -1.63
C THR A 51 -20.50 1.62 -1.34
N THR A 52 -19.26 1.55 -1.80
CA THR A 52 -18.33 0.46 -1.44
C THR A 52 -17.05 1.03 -0.83
N PRO A 53 -16.40 0.30 0.09
CA PRO A 53 -15.06 0.67 0.58
C PRO A 53 -14.04 0.78 -0.57
N ASN A 54 -13.04 1.65 -0.40
CA ASN A 54 -12.00 1.86 -1.40
C ASN A 54 -10.88 0.80 -1.32
N TYR A 55 -11.21 -0.40 -1.82
CA TYR A 55 -10.30 -1.55 -1.81
C TYR A 55 -9.01 -1.33 -2.61
N PHE A 56 -9.06 -0.50 -3.66
CA PHE A 56 -7.88 -0.25 -4.49
C PHE A 56 -6.78 0.46 -3.69
N TRP A 57 -7.09 1.60 -3.06
CA TRP A 57 -6.10 2.33 -2.26
C TRP A 57 -5.69 1.55 -1.01
N ASN A 58 -6.61 0.77 -0.43
CA ASN A 58 -6.27 -0.11 0.69
C ASN A 58 -5.22 -1.17 0.29
N PHE A 59 -5.44 -1.87 -0.84
CA PHE A 59 -4.51 -2.87 -1.35
C PHE A 59 -3.16 -2.28 -1.75
N VAL A 60 -3.16 -1.18 -2.50
CA VAL A 60 -1.93 -0.50 -2.93
C VAL A 60 -1.16 0.03 -1.73
N GLY A 61 -1.85 0.64 -0.76
CA GLY A 61 -1.25 1.12 0.48
C GLY A 61 -0.62 0.00 1.30
N LEU A 62 -1.32 -1.13 1.44
CA LEU A 62 -0.79 -2.32 2.12
C LEU A 62 0.46 -2.86 1.42
N ALA A 63 0.44 -3.00 0.10
CA ALA A 63 1.58 -3.49 -0.66
C ALA A 63 2.81 -2.61 -0.45
N ILE A 64 2.66 -1.28 -0.63
CA ILE A 64 3.75 -0.32 -0.46
C ILE A 64 4.28 -0.32 0.98
N PHE A 65 3.39 -0.40 1.98
CA PHE A 65 3.75 -0.50 3.39
C PHE A 65 4.60 -1.75 3.67
N LEU A 66 4.18 -2.91 3.15
CA LEU A 66 4.91 -4.17 3.32
C LEU A 66 6.27 -4.15 2.62
N PHE A 67 6.37 -3.53 1.43
CA PHE A 67 7.67 -3.31 0.78
C PHE A 67 8.58 -2.41 1.63
N GLY A 68 8.05 -1.35 2.23
CA GLY A 68 8.80 -0.49 3.13
C GLY A 68 9.32 -1.23 4.37
N ILE A 69 8.46 -2.00 5.04
CA ILE A 69 8.87 -2.85 6.17
C ILE A 69 9.91 -3.88 5.74
N GLY A 70 9.70 -4.58 4.62
CA GLY A 70 10.63 -5.57 4.09
C GLY A 70 12.01 -4.97 3.80
N SER A 71 12.06 -3.76 3.24
CA SER A 71 13.30 -3.01 3.02
C SER A 71 14.03 -2.70 4.33
N ILE A 72 13.31 -2.27 5.36
CA ILE A 72 13.88 -1.97 6.68
C ILE A 72 14.43 -3.24 7.33
N ILE A 73 13.65 -4.33 7.34
CA ILE A 73 14.08 -5.62 7.90
C ILE A 73 15.31 -6.14 7.16
N SER A 74 15.30 -6.11 5.82
CA SER A 74 16.42 -6.54 5.00
C SER A 74 17.69 -5.73 5.31
N HIS A 75 17.58 -4.42 5.52
CA HIS A 75 18.72 -3.59 5.95
C HIS A 75 19.31 -4.06 7.28
N PHE A 76 18.46 -4.34 8.28
CA PHE A 76 18.91 -4.85 9.57
C PHE A 76 19.57 -6.22 9.47
N GLU A 77 19.03 -7.12 8.64
CA GLU A 77 19.62 -8.44 8.43
C GLU A 77 20.99 -8.37 7.73
N LEU A 78 21.14 -7.53 6.71
CA LEU A 78 22.41 -7.32 6.01
C LEU A 78 23.48 -6.76 6.96
N ASN A 79 23.10 -5.79 7.79
CA ASN A 79 23.99 -5.25 8.84
C ASN A 79 24.36 -6.31 9.88
N ARG A 80 23.40 -7.14 10.31
CA ARG A 80 23.62 -8.19 11.32
C ARG A 80 24.51 -9.33 10.83
N LYS A 81 24.37 -9.74 9.56
CA LYS A 81 25.17 -10.84 8.98
C LYS A 81 26.58 -10.40 8.58
N GLY A 82 26.94 -9.13 8.74
CA GLY A 82 28.25 -8.62 8.32
C GLY A 82 28.50 -8.71 6.82
N VAL A 83 27.43 -8.96 6.02
CA VAL A 83 27.49 -8.98 4.56
C VAL A 83 27.59 -7.53 4.11
N LYS A 84 28.84 -7.09 3.99
CA LYS A 84 29.18 -5.82 3.35
C LYS A 84 28.83 -5.96 1.86
N GLY A 85 27.78 -5.27 1.41
CA GLY A 85 27.29 -5.28 0.03
C GLY A 85 28.22 -4.62 -0.98
#